data_AF-A0A0E1ID98-F1
#
_entry.id   AF-A0A0E1ID98-F1
#
_cell.length_a   1.000
_cell.length_b   1.000
_cell.length_c   1.000
_cell.angle_alpha   90.00
_cell.angle_beta   90.00
_cell.angle_gamma   90.00
#
_symmetry.space_group_name_H-M   'P 1'
#
loop_
_entity.id
_entity.type
_entity.pdbx_description
1 polymer ?
#
loop_
_entity_poly.entity_id
_entity_poly.type
_entity_poly.pdbx_seq_one_letter_code
_entity_poly.pdbx_strand_id
1 'polypeptide(L)'
;MRTIFFSGSRSISRLNPQIRERINNILSNNFDIVIGDANGADKAIQKFLQEQDYANVHIYFSGKIYRNNVGNWQFVQVDSKGTGRVFYTAKDKKMAEIADYGFILWDGKSIGSLNNIAELLQLNKPSLVYHSQTKEFFKIKSSADLENILSNIEDDVLASILEKGNTFLKSYVTKQPSLIQE
;
A
#
# COMPACT_ATOMS: atom_id res chain seq x y z
N MET A 1 1.59 -19.12 -9.62
CA MET A 1 2.46 -17.93 -9.50
C MET A 1 1.75 -16.95 -8.59
N ARG A 2 2.44 -16.31 -7.63
CA ARG A 2 1.82 -15.36 -6.70
C ARG A 2 2.32 -13.96 -6.99
N THR A 3 1.43 -12.99 -6.99
CA THR A 3 1.73 -11.57 -7.20
C THR A 3 1.60 -10.80 -5.88
N ILE A 4 2.64 -10.07 -5.50
CA ILE A 4 2.69 -9.23 -4.30
C ILE A 4 2.54 -7.77 -4.70
N PHE A 5 1.52 -7.11 -4.16
CA PHE A 5 1.36 -5.66 -4.25
C PHE A 5 2.12 -4.98 -3.12
N PHE A 6 3.18 -4.25 -3.48
CA PHE A 6 3.89 -3.37 -2.56
C PHE A 6 3.38 -1.94 -2.63
N SER A 7 3.19 -1.34 -1.46
CA SER A 7 2.86 0.07 -1.34
C SER A 7 3.33 0.62 0.01
N GLY A 8 3.40 1.93 0.16
CA GLY A 8 3.47 2.51 1.49
C GLY A 8 3.53 4.02 1.55
N SER A 9 3.69 4.51 2.78
CA SER A 9 3.72 5.93 3.08
C SER A 9 4.91 6.64 2.42
N ARG A 10 4.67 7.85 1.92
CA ARG A 10 5.72 8.70 1.32
C ARG A 10 6.79 9.14 2.33
N SER A 11 6.45 9.14 3.62
CA SER A 11 7.33 9.45 4.75
C SER A 11 8.34 8.33 5.04
N ILE A 12 8.04 7.08 4.66
CA ILE A 12 8.92 5.93 4.90
C ILE A 12 9.93 5.83 3.76
N SER A 13 11.13 6.37 3.96
CA SER A 13 12.18 6.37 2.93
C SER A 13 13.31 5.38 3.17
N ARG A 14 13.21 4.54 4.21
CA ARG A 14 14.22 3.55 4.61
C ARG A 14 13.56 2.26 5.06
N LEU A 15 14.17 1.13 4.70
CA LEU A 15 13.72 -0.20 5.10
C LEU A 15 14.63 -0.74 6.20
N ASN A 16 14.03 -1.05 7.35
CA ASN A 16 14.74 -1.67 8.47
C ASN A 16 14.98 -3.17 8.20
N PRO A 17 15.78 -3.86 9.03
CA PRO A 17 16.08 -5.27 8.84
C PRO A 17 14.85 -6.18 8.78
N GLN A 18 13.83 -5.92 9.60
CA GLN A 18 12.61 -6.75 9.64
C GLN A 18 11.81 -6.66 8.33
N ILE A 19 11.71 -5.45 7.74
CA ILE A 19 11.07 -5.26 6.43
C ILE A 19 11.89 -5.96 5.35
N ARG A 20 13.21 -5.79 5.34
CA ARG A 20 14.10 -6.42 4.36
C ARG A 20 14.03 -7.95 4.42
N GLU A 21 13.99 -8.53 5.62
CA GLU A 21 13.82 -9.97 5.81
C GLU A 21 12.50 -10.47 5.20
N ARG A 22 11.39 -9.76 5.40
CA ARG A 22 10.10 -10.11 4.77
C ARG A 22 10.14 -9.99 3.25
N ILE A 23 10.81 -8.97 2.71
CA ILE A 23 11.00 -8.84 1.26
C ILE A 23 11.88 -9.99 0.74
N ASN A 24 13.00 -10.32 1.39
CA ASN A 24 13.87 -11.42 0.97
C ASN A 24 13.12 -12.75 0.87
N ASN A 25 12.22 -13.04 1.82
CA ASN A 25 11.35 -14.22 1.74
C ASN A 25 10.47 -14.21 0.48
N ILE A 26 9.95 -13.05 0.06
CA ILE A 26 9.20 -12.91 -1.19
C ILE A 26 10.10 -13.19 -2.40
N LEU A 27 11.34 -12.67 -2.41
CA LEU A 27 12.29 -12.87 -3.51
C LEU A 27 12.71 -14.33 -3.64
N SER A 28 13.02 -15.00 -2.52
CA SER A 28 13.42 -16.42 -2.51
C SER A 28 12.32 -17.36 -3.02
N ASN A 29 11.05 -16.92 -2.99
CA ASN A 29 9.93 -17.67 -3.54
C ASN A 29 9.61 -17.31 -5.01
N ASN A 30 10.41 -16.45 -5.65
CA ASN A 30 10.23 -15.99 -7.03
C ASN A 30 8.83 -15.44 -7.32
N PHE A 31 8.22 -14.72 -6.38
CA PHE A 31 6.90 -14.11 -6.57
C PHE A 31 6.98 -12.85 -7.45
N ASP A 32 5.94 -12.60 -8.25
CA ASP A 32 5.86 -11.34 -8.98
C ASP A 32 5.64 -10.18 -8.03
N ILE A 33 6.23 -9.03 -8.37
CA ILE A 33 6.06 -7.79 -7.62
C ILE A 33 5.39 -6.76 -8.51
N VAL A 34 4.31 -6.16 -7.99
CA VAL A 34 3.69 -4.98 -8.58
C VAL A 34 3.83 -3.83 -7.59
N ILE A 35 4.38 -2.71 -8.05
CA ILE A 35 4.71 -1.58 -7.18
C ILE A 35 4.54 -0.25 -7.90
N GLY A 36 4.16 0.77 -7.15
CA GLY A 36 4.02 2.13 -7.65
C GLY A 36 5.34 2.83 -7.94
N ASP A 37 5.24 3.98 -8.62
CA ASP A 37 6.34 4.89 -8.93
C ASP A 37 6.55 6.02 -7.90
N ALA A 38 5.87 6.00 -6.75
CA ALA A 38 5.91 7.13 -5.82
C ALA A 38 7.27 7.27 -5.10
N ASN A 39 7.52 8.44 -4.52
CA ASN A 39 8.62 8.61 -3.56
C ASN A 39 8.25 7.99 -2.21
N GLY A 40 9.25 7.82 -1.33
CA GLY A 40 9.06 7.17 -0.03
C GLY A 40 9.12 5.65 -0.16
N ALA A 41 8.13 4.95 0.37
CA ALA A 41 8.16 3.50 0.51
C ALA A 41 8.39 2.79 -0.81
N ASP A 42 7.63 3.17 -1.86
CA ASP A 42 7.74 2.61 -3.21
C ASP A 42 9.19 2.68 -3.71
N LYS A 43 9.78 3.89 -3.73
CA LYS A 43 11.17 4.08 -4.15
C LYS A 43 12.19 3.35 -3.27
N ALA A 44 11.95 3.27 -1.96
CA ALA A 44 12.83 2.55 -1.04
C ALA A 44 12.81 1.03 -1.29
N ILE A 45 11.64 0.48 -1.57
CA ILE A 45 11.48 -0.93 -1.96
C ILE A 45 12.10 -1.16 -3.33
N GLN A 46 11.82 -0.30 -4.32
CA GLN A 46 12.47 -0.39 -5.63
C GLN A 46 14.01 -0.42 -5.50
N LYS A 47 14.63 0.49 -4.73
CA LYS A 47 16.08 0.45 -4.49
C LYS A 47 16.55 -0.89 -3.93
N PHE A 48 15.85 -1.42 -2.93
CA PHE A 48 16.21 -2.70 -2.35
C PHE A 48 16.07 -3.86 -3.34
N LEU A 49 15.02 -3.87 -4.18
CA LEU A 49 14.85 -4.88 -5.23
C LEU A 49 15.97 -4.82 -6.28
N GLN A 50 16.41 -3.62 -6.64
CA GLN A 50 17.58 -3.44 -7.52
C GLN A 50 18.86 -3.94 -6.85
N GLU A 51 19.09 -3.63 -5.57
CA GLU A 51 20.24 -4.14 -4.79
C GLU A 51 20.29 -5.67 -4.72
N GLN A 52 19.17 -6.36 -4.94
CA GLN A 52 19.07 -7.82 -4.96
C GLN A 52 18.99 -8.40 -6.38
N ASP A 53 19.21 -7.57 -7.42
CA ASP A 53 19.11 -7.95 -8.83
C ASP A 53 17.79 -8.68 -9.18
N TYR A 54 16.69 -8.30 -8.52
CA TYR A 54 15.41 -9.01 -8.68
C TYR A 54 14.68 -8.57 -9.95
N ALA A 55 14.41 -9.51 -10.85
CA ALA A 55 13.85 -9.20 -12.17
C ALA A 55 12.32 -9.16 -12.24
N ASN A 56 11.62 -9.91 -11.39
CA ASN A 56 10.16 -10.12 -11.48
C ASN A 56 9.38 -8.95 -10.86
N VAL A 57 9.58 -7.75 -11.41
CA VAL A 57 9.00 -6.49 -10.93
C VAL A 57 8.30 -5.78 -12.08
N HIS A 58 7.10 -5.25 -11.81
CA HIS A 58 6.34 -4.41 -12.74
C HIS A 58 5.99 -3.08 -12.07
N ILE A 59 6.41 -1.97 -12.68
CA ILE A 59 6.12 -0.62 -12.19
C ILE A 59 4.77 -0.14 -12.71
N TYR A 60 3.88 0.26 -11.81
CA TYR A 60 2.59 0.85 -12.15
C TYR A 60 2.61 2.36 -11.87
N PHE A 61 2.19 3.14 -12.86
CA PHE A 61 2.07 4.59 -12.74
C PHE A 61 0.84 5.11 -13.48
N SER A 62 0.35 6.28 -13.02
CA SER A 62 -0.70 7.01 -13.68
C SER A 62 -0.10 8.24 -14.35
N GLY A 63 -0.54 8.54 -15.57
CA GLY A 63 -0.14 9.73 -16.32
C GLY A 63 0.90 9.48 -17.39
N LYS A 64 1.49 10.56 -17.89
CA LYS A 64 2.35 10.51 -19.09
C LYS A 64 3.73 9.92 -18.82
N ILE A 65 4.29 10.14 -17.62
CA ILE A 65 5.66 9.78 -17.28
C ILE A 65 5.68 9.29 -15.83
N TYR A 66 6.35 8.16 -15.59
CA TYR A 66 6.60 7.66 -14.23
C TYR A 66 7.60 8.55 -13.50
N ARG A 67 7.45 8.65 -12.17
CA ARG A 67 8.38 9.39 -11.32
C ARG A 67 9.63 8.58 -10.99
N ASN A 68 9.48 7.28 -10.78
CA ASN A 68 10.57 6.38 -10.41
C ASN A 68 10.40 5.00 -11.07
N ASN A 69 11.48 4.50 -11.67
CA ASN A 69 11.70 3.10 -12.04
C ASN A 69 13.19 2.81 -11.84
N VAL A 70 13.57 2.51 -10.61
CA VAL A 70 14.99 2.49 -10.19
C VAL A 70 15.79 1.38 -10.87
N GLY A 71 15.20 0.21 -11.06
CA GLY A 71 15.85 -0.97 -11.66
C GLY A 71 15.60 -1.15 -13.15
N ASN A 72 14.99 -0.16 -13.83
CA ASN A 72 14.64 -0.25 -15.26
C ASN A 72 13.76 -1.46 -15.60
N TRP A 73 12.80 -1.78 -14.73
CA TRP A 73 11.87 -2.89 -14.95
C TRP A 73 10.79 -2.57 -15.97
N GLN A 74 10.04 -3.60 -16.36
CA GLN A 74 8.82 -3.45 -17.14
C GLN A 74 7.83 -2.52 -16.42
N PHE A 75 7.06 -1.75 -17.17
CA PHE A 75 6.09 -0.81 -16.62
C PHE A 75 4.72 -0.96 -17.27
N VAL A 76 3.70 -0.58 -16.51
CA VAL A 76 2.30 -0.52 -16.93
C VAL A 76 1.78 0.89 -16.65
N GLN A 77 1.51 1.63 -17.72
CA GLN A 77 0.79 2.89 -17.62
C GLN A 77 -0.70 2.59 -17.44
N VAL A 78 -1.28 3.10 -16.36
CA VAL A 78 -2.72 3.01 -16.13
C VAL A 78 -3.37 4.32 -16.52
N ASP A 79 -4.17 4.28 -17.59
CA ASP A 79 -4.93 5.43 -18.03
C ASP A 79 -6.01 5.77 -17.01
N SER A 80 -5.97 7.00 -16.53
CA SER A 80 -7.05 7.58 -15.75
C SER A 80 -7.62 8.78 -16.49
N LYS A 81 -8.92 8.71 -16.80
CA LYS A 81 -9.70 9.86 -17.30
C LYS A 81 -10.04 10.87 -16.20
N GLY A 82 -9.77 10.56 -14.92
CA GLY A 82 -10.02 11.45 -13.79
C GLY A 82 -8.90 12.46 -13.55
N THR A 83 -9.20 13.55 -12.84
CA THR A 83 -8.22 14.52 -12.33
C THR A 83 -8.01 14.35 -10.81
N GLY A 84 -6.90 14.86 -10.27
CA GLY A 84 -6.65 14.85 -8.83
C GLY A 84 -6.43 13.46 -8.22
N ARG A 85 -7.11 13.12 -7.13
CA ARG A 85 -6.87 11.88 -6.36
C ARG A 85 -7.37 10.62 -7.07
N VAL A 86 -8.47 10.74 -7.82
CA VAL A 86 -9.03 9.64 -8.66
C VAL A 86 -7.99 9.14 -9.66
N PHE A 87 -7.13 10.04 -10.13
CA PHE A 87 -6.06 9.72 -11.05
C PHE A 87 -4.97 8.84 -10.44
N TYR A 88 -4.58 9.12 -9.20
CA TYR A 88 -3.53 8.37 -8.53
C TYR A 88 -4.02 7.05 -7.96
N THR A 89 -5.30 6.91 -7.64
CA THR A 89 -5.85 5.65 -7.11
C THR A 89 -6.15 4.62 -8.20
N ALA A 90 -6.30 5.02 -9.48
CA ALA A 90 -6.60 4.09 -10.57
C ALA A 90 -5.52 3.00 -10.72
N LYS A 91 -4.24 3.38 -10.67
CA LYS A 91 -3.14 2.40 -10.70
C LYS A 91 -3.11 1.50 -9.47
N ASP A 92 -3.42 2.05 -8.30
CA ASP A 92 -3.38 1.31 -7.04
C ASP A 92 -4.49 0.24 -7.00
N LYS A 93 -5.67 0.60 -7.51
CA LYS A 93 -6.76 -0.36 -7.76
C LYS A 93 -6.34 -1.46 -8.72
N LYS A 94 -5.67 -1.10 -9.82
CA LYS A 94 -5.20 -2.09 -10.79
C LYS A 94 -4.19 -3.06 -10.19
N MET A 95 -3.26 -2.56 -9.37
CA MET A 95 -2.32 -3.41 -8.62
C MET A 95 -3.03 -4.31 -7.61
N ALA A 96 -4.03 -3.78 -6.88
CA ALA A 96 -4.83 -4.57 -5.95
C ALA A 96 -5.66 -5.65 -6.67
N GLU A 97 -6.19 -5.38 -7.86
CA GLU A 97 -6.96 -6.33 -8.68
C GLU A 97 -6.14 -7.53 -9.16
N ILE A 98 -4.85 -7.36 -9.45
CA ILE A 98 -3.99 -8.44 -9.96
C ILE A 98 -3.17 -9.15 -8.87
N ALA A 99 -2.98 -8.53 -7.71
CA ALA A 99 -2.20 -9.11 -6.65
C ALA A 99 -2.93 -10.25 -5.93
N ASP A 100 -2.19 -11.21 -5.37
CA ASP A 100 -2.74 -12.24 -4.47
C ASP A 100 -2.56 -11.85 -3.00
N TYR A 101 -1.62 -10.93 -2.72
CA TYR A 101 -1.24 -10.50 -1.38
C TYR A 101 -0.73 -9.06 -1.40
N GLY A 102 -1.02 -8.28 -0.36
CA GLY A 102 -0.43 -6.95 -0.17
C GLY A 102 0.67 -6.92 0.87
N PHE A 103 1.74 -6.15 0.64
CA PHE A 103 2.70 -5.78 1.68
C PHE A 103 2.80 -4.25 1.74
N ILE A 104 2.24 -3.67 2.80
CA ILE A 104 1.99 -2.24 2.93
C ILE A 104 2.81 -1.67 4.08
N LEU A 105 3.61 -0.64 3.82
CA LEU A 105 4.33 0.11 4.86
C LEU A 105 3.51 1.34 5.25
N TRP A 106 3.08 1.42 6.52
CA TRP A 106 2.21 2.49 7.00
C TRP A 106 2.84 3.24 8.16
N ASP A 107 2.70 4.56 8.15
CA ASP A 107 3.27 5.49 9.12
C ASP A 107 2.28 5.96 10.18
N GLY A 108 1.11 5.35 10.25
CA GLY A 108 0.02 5.77 11.13
C GLY A 108 -0.84 6.90 10.56
N LYS A 109 -0.42 7.55 9.46
CA LYS A 109 -1.07 8.78 8.96
C LYS A 109 -1.48 8.72 7.49
N SER A 110 -0.76 7.96 6.66
CA SER A 110 -1.00 7.91 5.21
C SER A 110 -2.36 7.29 4.86
N ILE A 111 -3.30 8.13 4.45
CA ILE A 111 -4.59 7.70 3.91
C ILE A 111 -4.43 6.91 2.60
N GLY A 112 -3.37 7.15 1.84
CA GLY A 112 -3.07 6.35 0.64
C GLY A 112 -2.82 4.88 0.99
N SER A 113 -2.03 4.64 2.04
CA SER A 113 -1.75 3.28 2.52
C SER A 113 -3.01 2.62 3.08
N LEU A 114 -3.80 3.34 3.88
CA LEU A 114 -5.10 2.83 4.38
C LEU A 114 -6.07 2.50 3.24
N ASN A 115 -6.12 3.33 2.20
CA ASN A 115 -6.94 3.03 1.02
C ASN A 115 -6.49 1.74 0.33
N ASN A 116 -5.19 1.48 0.23
CA ASN A 116 -4.66 0.25 -0.38
C ASN A 116 -4.98 -0.98 0.47
N ILE A 117 -4.93 -0.86 1.80
CA ILE A 117 -5.37 -1.92 2.73
C ILE A 117 -6.87 -2.20 2.51
N ALA A 118 -7.69 -1.15 2.50
CA ALA A 118 -9.13 -1.25 2.29
C ALA A 118 -9.51 -1.82 0.92
N GLU A 119 -8.77 -1.48 -0.14
CA GLU A 119 -9.00 -1.99 -1.50
C GLU A 119 -8.72 -3.50 -1.57
N LEU A 120 -7.58 -3.95 -1.03
CA LEU A 120 -7.25 -5.37 -0.96
C LEU A 120 -8.28 -6.15 -0.15
N LEU A 121 -8.70 -5.60 1.00
CA LEU A 121 -9.70 -6.25 1.86
C LEU A 121 -11.06 -6.40 1.15
N GLN A 122 -11.53 -5.38 0.43
CA GLN A 122 -12.75 -5.47 -0.39
C GLN A 122 -12.68 -6.55 -1.46
N LEU A 123 -11.50 -6.78 -2.01
CA LEU A 123 -11.24 -7.84 -2.99
C LEU A 123 -10.97 -9.21 -2.34
N ASN A 124 -11.15 -9.33 -1.02
CA ASN A 124 -10.86 -10.53 -0.22
C ASN A 124 -9.39 -10.99 -0.31
N LYS A 125 -8.47 -10.04 -0.48
CA LYS A 125 -7.04 -10.29 -0.60
C LYS A 125 -6.32 -9.95 0.70
N PRO A 126 -5.61 -10.90 1.31
CA PRO A 126 -4.91 -10.65 2.56
C PRO A 126 -3.73 -9.68 2.36
N SER A 127 -3.39 -8.94 3.41
CA SER A 127 -2.19 -8.10 3.41
C SER A 127 -1.40 -8.16 4.72
N LEU A 128 -0.11 -7.87 4.62
CA LEU A 128 0.78 -7.62 5.75
C LEU A 128 1.03 -6.12 5.82
N VAL A 129 0.69 -5.50 6.94
CA VAL A 129 0.90 -4.07 7.19
C VAL A 129 2.02 -3.92 8.19
N TYR A 130 3.09 -3.22 7.82
CA TYR A 130 4.11 -2.79 8.77
C TYR A 130 3.78 -1.40 9.28
N HIS A 131 3.56 -1.25 10.58
CA HIS A 131 3.31 0.04 11.21
C HIS A 131 4.64 0.63 11.70
N SER A 132 5.10 1.72 11.10
CA SER A 132 6.45 2.24 11.38
C SER A 132 6.60 2.88 12.76
N GLN A 133 5.51 3.36 13.37
CA GLN A 133 5.55 3.95 14.70
C GLN A 133 5.73 2.88 15.79
N THR A 134 4.92 1.82 15.75
CA THR A 134 5.02 0.71 16.73
C THR A 134 6.06 -0.34 16.34
N LYS A 135 6.52 -0.33 15.08
CA LYS A 135 7.45 -1.31 14.48
C LYS A 135 6.90 -2.74 14.43
N GLU A 136 5.58 -2.86 14.30
CA GLU A 136 4.89 -4.15 14.30
C GLU A 136 4.32 -4.51 12.94
N PHE A 137 4.04 -5.80 12.77
CA PHE A 137 3.35 -6.31 11.60
C PHE A 137 1.94 -6.76 11.96
N PHE A 138 0.97 -6.26 11.20
CA PHE A 138 -0.44 -6.63 11.31
C PHE A 138 -0.85 -7.42 10.07
N LYS A 139 -1.48 -8.57 10.27
CA LYS A 139 -2.06 -9.36 9.18
C LYS A 139 -3.51 -8.94 9.02
N ILE A 140 -3.87 -8.46 7.84
CA ILE A 140 -5.24 -8.02 7.53
C ILE A 140 -5.87 -9.02 6.59
N LYS A 141 -6.90 -9.72 7.08
CA LYS A 141 -7.68 -10.70 6.32
C LYS A 141 -9.19 -10.47 6.44
N SER A 142 -9.60 -9.66 7.40
CA SER A 142 -10.99 -9.38 7.74
C SER A 142 -11.18 -7.92 8.13
N SER A 143 -12.44 -7.51 8.19
CA SER A 143 -12.81 -6.19 8.72
C SER A 143 -12.37 -5.97 10.16
N ALA A 144 -12.44 -7.01 11.01
CA ALA A 144 -11.99 -6.94 12.40
C ALA A 144 -10.48 -6.64 12.51
N ASP A 145 -9.67 -7.16 11.58
CA ASP A 145 -8.24 -6.85 11.55
C ASP A 145 -7.99 -5.38 11.17
N LEU A 146 -8.79 -4.83 10.24
CA LEU A 146 -8.72 -3.42 9.87
C LEU A 146 -9.14 -2.52 11.04
N GLU A 147 -10.18 -2.91 11.78
CA GLU A 147 -10.62 -2.20 13.00
C GLU A 147 -9.50 -2.13 14.04
N ASN A 148 -8.77 -3.22 14.26
CA ASN A 148 -7.64 -3.21 15.19
C ASN A 148 -6.58 -2.17 14.82
N ILE A 149 -6.29 -1.99 13.53
CA ILE A 149 -5.38 -0.93 13.06
C ILE A 149 -5.98 0.46 13.29
N LEU A 150 -7.29 0.62 13.09
CA LEU A 150 -7.97 1.92 13.19
C LEU A 150 -8.30 2.31 14.65
N SER A 151 -8.30 1.37 15.59
CA SER A 151 -8.73 1.57 16.99
C SER A 151 -7.96 2.64 17.76
N ASN A 152 -6.74 2.98 17.36
CA ASN A 152 -5.86 3.92 18.06
C ASN A 152 -5.32 5.02 17.14
N ILE A 153 -6.06 5.38 16.08
CA ILE A 153 -5.66 6.47 15.20
C ILE A 153 -5.97 7.82 15.83
N GLU A 154 -5.12 8.81 15.57
CA GLU A 154 -5.34 10.20 15.97
C GLU A 154 -6.56 10.80 15.26
N ASP A 155 -7.26 11.75 15.91
CA ASP A 155 -8.49 12.37 15.36
C ASP A 155 -8.27 13.08 14.01
N ASP A 156 -7.07 13.63 13.79
CA ASP A 156 -6.69 14.24 12.51
C ASP A 156 -6.62 13.21 11.37
N VAL A 157 -6.19 11.99 11.68
CA VAL A 157 -6.19 10.85 10.75
C VAL A 157 -7.62 10.41 10.48
N LEU A 158 -8.48 10.30 11.50
CA LEU A 158 -9.90 10.00 11.32
C LEU A 158 -10.59 11.02 10.42
N ALA A 159 -10.44 12.32 10.70
CA ALA A 159 -10.97 13.40 9.87
C ALA A 159 -10.46 13.28 8.42
N SER A 160 -9.17 12.96 8.26
CA SER A 160 -8.56 12.73 6.94
C SER A 160 -9.12 11.50 6.23
N ILE A 161 -9.53 10.44 6.95
CA ILE A 161 -10.24 9.28 6.37
C ILE A 161 -11.61 9.73 5.84
N LEU A 162 -12.38 10.47 6.63
CA LEU A 162 -13.71 10.95 6.23
C LEU A 162 -13.64 11.87 4.99
N GLU A 163 -12.59 12.67 4.88
CA GLU A 163 -12.36 13.53 3.71
C GLU A 163 -11.85 12.72 2.49
N LYS A 164 -10.78 11.93 2.67
CA LYS A 164 -9.92 11.42 1.58
C LYS A 164 -9.93 9.90 1.39
N GLY A 165 -10.60 9.16 2.26
CA GLY A 165 -10.74 7.70 2.19
C GLY A 165 -11.56 7.23 0.98
N ASN A 166 -11.44 5.96 0.59
CA ASN A 166 -12.36 5.36 -0.37
C ASN A 166 -13.73 5.08 0.29
N THR A 167 -14.76 4.79 -0.51
CA THR A 167 -16.14 4.60 -0.01
C THR A 167 -16.22 3.55 1.10
N PHE A 168 -15.48 2.43 0.95
CA PHE A 168 -15.45 1.38 1.94
C PHE A 168 -14.86 1.85 3.27
N LEU A 169 -13.66 2.45 3.23
CA LEU A 169 -12.97 2.92 4.44
C LEU A 169 -13.80 4.00 5.16
N LYS A 170 -14.41 4.94 4.41
CA LYS A 170 -15.35 5.93 4.98
C LYS A 170 -16.52 5.25 5.66
N SER A 171 -17.19 4.33 4.96
CA SER A 171 -18.34 3.61 5.51
C SER A 171 -17.98 2.80 6.77
N TYR A 172 -16.73 2.33 6.86
CA TYR A 172 -16.24 1.55 7.98
C TYR A 172 -16.11 2.43 9.23
N VAL A 173 -15.42 3.57 9.14
CA VAL A 173 -15.27 4.49 10.27
C VAL A 173 -16.59 5.14 10.69
N THR A 174 -17.49 5.44 9.75
CA THR A 174 -18.80 6.04 10.07
C THR A 174 -19.74 5.08 10.82
N LYS A 175 -19.61 3.77 10.59
CA LYS A 175 -20.44 2.75 11.26
C LYS A 175 -19.94 2.39 12.66
N GLN A 176 -18.78 2.89 13.09
CA GLN A 176 -18.20 2.62 14.39
C GLN A 176 -18.23 3.88 15.26
N PRO A 177 -19.30 4.10 16.04
CA PRO A 177 -19.42 5.29 16.89
C PRO A 177 -18.31 5.40 17.94
N SER A 178 -17.63 4.30 18.30
CA SER A 178 -16.46 4.32 19.19
C SER A 178 -15.21 4.98 18.58
N LEU A 179 -15.15 5.11 17.24
CA LEU A 179 -14.04 5.76 16.54
C LEU A 179 -14.32 7.24 16.25
N ILE A 180 -15.55 7.72 16.42
CA ILE A 180 -15.95 9.11 16.19
C ILE A 180 -16.20 9.71 17.57
N GLN A 181 -15.14 10.15 18.25
CA GLN A 181 -15.33 10.88 19.51
C GLN A 181 -16.03 12.22 19.22
N GLU A 182 -17.05 12.54 20.02
CA GLU A 182 -17.80 13.81 20.01
C GLU A 182 -16.92 15.02 20.37
#